data_AF-A0A263DYK3-F1
#
_entry.id   AF-A0A263DYK3-F1
#
_cell.length_a   1.000
_cell.length_b   1.000
_cell.length_c   1.000
_cell.angle_alpha   90.00
_cell.angle_beta   90.00
_cell.angle_gamma   90.00
#
_symmetry.space_group_name_H-M   'P 1'
#
loop_
_entity.id
_entity.type
_entity.pdbx_description
1 polymer ?
#
loop_
_entity_poly.entity_id
_entity_poly.type
_entity_poly.pdbx_seq_one_letter_code
_entity_poly.pdbx_strand_id
1 'polypeptide(L)'
;MPSDRPALRSALRAVVDRRDPEGLLALGAPPDEYDPEAADLARLRSTGGPFTATTVAEVWERRFGPHSGFVDRASRAELAAFAAELEAAATDVATR
;
A
#
# COMPACT_ATOMS: atom_id res chain seq x y z
N MET A 1 10.91 17.51 -11.07
CA MET A 1 9.50 17.09 -11.19
C MET A 1 8.92 16.93 -9.79
N PRO A 2 8.04 17.83 -9.30
CA PRO A 2 7.39 17.66 -8.00
C PRO A 2 5.90 17.26 -8.06
N SER A 3 5.35 16.94 -9.25
CA SER A 3 3.89 16.84 -9.45
C SER A 3 3.31 15.42 -9.39
N ASP A 4 4.13 14.36 -9.29
CA ASP A 4 3.62 12.98 -9.43
C ASP A 4 3.14 12.37 -8.11
N ARG A 5 3.31 13.07 -6.98
CA ARG A 5 2.96 12.55 -5.66
C ARG A 5 1.45 12.30 -5.46
N PRO A 6 0.54 13.18 -5.92
CA PRO A 6 -0.90 12.89 -5.90
C PRO A 6 -1.29 11.71 -6.81
N ALA A 7 -0.71 11.63 -8.01
CA ALA A 7 -0.97 10.53 -8.95
C ALA A 7 -0.49 9.18 -8.41
N LEU A 8 0.73 9.16 -7.85
CA LEU A 8 1.30 7.98 -7.18
C LEU A 8 0.44 7.55 -6.00
N ARG A 9 0.04 8.47 -5.13
CA ARG A 9 -0.84 8.17 -3.99
C ARG A 9 -2.16 7.56 -4.46
N SER A 10 -2.79 8.14 -5.48
CA SER A 10 -4.04 7.63 -6.04
C SER A 10 -3.89 6.24 -6.64
N ALA A 11 -2.81 5.97 -7.38
CA ALA A 11 -2.52 4.66 -7.94
C ALA A 11 -2.29 3.60 -6.86
N LEU A 12 -1.51 3.94 -5.82
CA LEU A 12 -1.27 3.04 -4.69
C LEU A 12 -2.56 2.76 -3.92
N ARG A 13 -3.36 3.78 -3.62
CA ARG A 13 -4.66 3.62 -2.98
C ARG A 13 -5.58 2.68 -3.77
N ALA A 14 -5.64 2.81 -5.09
CA ALA A 14 -6.46 1.90 -5.91
C ALA A 14 -6.04 0.43 -5.80
N VAL A 15 -4.75 0.14 -5.56
CA VAL A 15 -4.28 -1.22 -5.27
C VAL A 15 -4.71 -1.65 -3.86
N VAL A 16 -4.51 -0.78 -2.86
CA VAL A 16 -4.87 -1.07 -1.47
C VAL A 16 -6.37 -1.31 -1.33
N ASP A 17 -7.21 -0.41 -1.84
CA ASP A 17 -8.67 -0.51 -1.79
C ASP A 17 -9.16 -1.81 -2.45
N ARG A 18 -8.56 -2.22 -3.57
CA ARG A 18 -8.89 -3.48 -4.24
C ARG A 18 -8.50 -4.71 -3.41
N ARG A 19 -7.35 -4.66 -2.75
CA ARG A 19 -6.86 -5.76 -1.90
C ARG A 19 -7.59 -5.82 -0.56
N ASP A 20 -8.14 -4.70 -0.10
CA ASP A 20 -8.79 -4.50 1.21
C ASP A 20 -8.09 -5.28 2.34
N PRO A 21 -6.79 -4.99 2.62
CA PRO A 21 -5.95 -5.94 3.35
C PRO A 21 -6.41 -6.18 4.78
N GLU A 22 -7.18 -5.27 5.38
CA GLU A 22 -7.79 -5.44 6.70
C GLU A 22 -9.30 -5.80 6.63
N GLY A 23 -9.91 -5.77 5.44
CA GLY A 23 -11.34 -6.06 5.26
C GLY A 23 -12.27 -4.91 5.66
N LEU A 24 -11.74 -3.69 5.81
CA LEU A 24 -12.49 -2.55 6.35
C LEU A 24 -13.52 -2.06 5.33
N LEU A 25 -13.17 -2.05 4.05
CA LEU A 25 -14.10 -1.64 3.00
C LEU A 25 -15.26 -2.62 2.88
N ALA A 26 -14.98 -3.93 2.97
CA ALA A 26 -16.01 -4.96 3.02
C ALA A 26 -16.94 -4.83 4.24
N LEU A 27 -16.46 -4.28 5.35
CA LEU A 27 -17.24 -3.98 6.56
C LEU A 27 -18.02 -2.66 6.48
N GLY A 28 -17.94 -1.93 5.36
CA GLY A 28 -18.65 -0.67 5.16
C GLY A 28 -17.91 0.57 5.65
N ALA A 29 -16.58 0.48 5.84
CA ALA A 29 -15.77 1.66 6.07
C ALA A 29 -15.85 2.64 4.88
N PRO A 30 -15.60 3.94 5.10
CA PRO A 30 -15.55 4.92 4.03
C PRO A 30 -14.59 4.52 2.90
N PRO A 31 -14.84 4.92 1.65
CA PRO A 31 -14.00 4.54 0.51
C PRO A 31 -12.57 5.08 0.60
N ASP A 32 -12.33 6.09 1.45
CA ASP A 32 -11.03 6.69 1.74
C ASP A 32 -10.35 6.15 2.99
N GLU A 33 -10.80 5.02 3.55
CA GLU A 33 -10.21 4.41 4.74
C GLU A 33 -8.69 4.23 4.62
N TYR A 34 -8.19 3.78 3.46
CA TYR A 34 -6.76 3.51 3.23
C TYR A 34 -5.94 4.68 2.69
N ASP A 35 -6.51 5.90 2.70
CA ASP A 35 -5.79 7.11 2.29
C ASP A 35 -4.46 7.35 3.02
N PRO A 36 -4.35 7.06 4.34
CA PRO A 36 -3.10 7.23 5.07
C PRO A 36 -2.02 6.21 4.69
N GLU A 37 -2.37 4.93 4.51
CA GLU A 37 -1.45 3.87 4.10
C GLU A 37 -0.90 4.17 2.70
N ALA A 38 -1.76 4.60 1.79
CA ALA A 38 -1.35 5.05 0.46
C ALA A 38 -0.40 6.26 0.52
N ALA A 39 -0.61 7.18 1.46
CA ALA A 39 0.29 8.32 1.66
C ALA A 39 1.67 7.88 2.18
N ASP A 40 1.72 6.94 3.12
CA ASP A 40 2.98 6.41 3.64
C ASP A 40 3.75 5.61 2.57
N LEU A 41 3.06 4.79 1.78
CA LEU A 41 3.66 4.10 0.63
C LEU A 41 4.22 5.09 -0.40
N ALA A 42 3.48 6.16 -0.72
CA ALA A 42 3.96 7.20 -1.64
C ALA A 42 5.19 7.94 -1.11
N ARG A 43 5.26 8.18 0.21
CA ARG A 43 6.44 8.75 0.87
C ARG A 43 7.63 7.79 0.78
N LEU A 44 7.44 6.51 1.11
CA LEU A 44 8.49 5.50 1.01
C LEU A 44 9.05 5.41 -0.41
N ARG A 45 8.18 5.35 -1.42
CA ARG A 45 8.62 5.34 -2.82
C ARG A 45 9.39 6.61 -3.20
N SER A 46 8.96 7.78 -2.70
CA SER A 46 9.68 9.04 -2.93
C SER A 46 11.09 9.05 -2.35
N THR A 47 11.39 8.20 -1.35
CA THR A 47 12.74 8.03 -0.78
C THR A 47 13.63 7.06 -1.57
N GLY A 48 13.11 6.46 -2.66
CA GLY A 48 13.88 5.66 -3.61
C GLY A 48 13.90 4.16 -3.35
N GLY A 49 13.15 3.66 -2.37
CA GLY A 49 13.06 2.22 -2.09
C GLY A 49 12.04 1.49 -2.98
N PRO A 50 12.31 0.23 -3.39
CA PRO A 50 11.29 -0.64 -3.96
C PRO A 50 10.29 -1.08 -2.89
N PHE A 51 9.07 -1.41 -3.29
CA PHE A 51 8.14 -2.11 -2.40
C PHE A 51 8.58 -3.57 -2.24
N THR A 52 8.65 -4.03 -0.99
CA THR A 52 8.98 -5.41 -0.64
C THR A 52 7.93 -5.93 0.35
N ALA A 53 7.89 -7.26 0.54
CA ALA A 53 7.03 -7.87 1.57
C ALA A 53 7.27 -7.25 2.95
N THR A 54 8.53 -6.94 3.28
CA THR A 54 8.91 -6.30 4.55
C THR A 54 8.36 -4.87 4.62
N THR A 55 8.56 -4.05 3.58
CA THR A 55 8.06 -2.67 3.58
C THR A 55 6.53 -2.60 3.68
N VAL A 56 5.84 -3.55 3.05
CA VAL A 56 4.38 -3.69 3.17
C VAL A 56 4.01 -4.03 4.62
N ALA A 57 4.58 -5.08 5.21
CA ALA A 57 4.29 -5.45 6.60
C ALA A 57 4.52 -4.27 7.57
N GLU A 58 5.65 -3.55 7.44
CA GLU A 58 5.98 -2.40 8.27
C GLU A 58 4.97 -1.23 8.16
N VAL A 59 4.43 -0.98 6.96
CA VAL A 59 3.38 0.03 6.78
C VAL A 59 2.13 -0.34 7.55
N TRP A 60 1.70 -1.61 7.46
CA TRP A 60 0.51 -2.07 8.16
C TRP A 60 0.71 -2.10 9.67
N GLU A 61 1.84 -2.62 10.16
CA GLU A 61 2.10 -2.67 11.61
C GLU A 61 2.23 -1.29 12.25
N ARG A 62 2.75 -0.29 11.52
CA ARG A 62 2.79 1.09 12.00
C ARG A 62 1.40 1.70 12.19
N ARG A 63 0.41 1.27 11.40
CA ARG A 63 -0.93 1.87 11.34
C ARG A 63 -1.92 1.13 12.25
N PHE A 64 -1.82 -0.20 12.28
CA PHE A 64 -2.73 -1.08 13.00
C PHE A 64 -2.12 -1.72 14.26
N GLY A 65 -0.82 -1.48 14.51
CA GLY A 65 -0.06 -2.07 15.61
C GLY A 65 0.70 -3.33 15.19
N PRO A 66 1.65 -3.80 16.03
CA PRO A 66 2.36 -5.06 15.80
C PRO A 66 1.35 -6.20 15.62
N HIS A 67 1.66 -7.18 14.76
CA HIS A 67 0.75 -8.29 14.52
C HIS A 67 -0.62 -7.83 13.99
N SER A 68 -0.62 -6.85 13.07
CA SER A 68 -1.88 -6.38 12.47
C SER A 68 -2.65 -7.56 11.88
N GLY A 69 -3.99 -7.47 11.87
CA GLY A 69 -4.83 -8.56 11.40
C GLY A 69 -4.45 -9.03 10.00
N PHE A 70 -4.00 -8.12 9.13
CA PHE A 70 -3.45 -8.44 7.82
C PHE A 70 -2.09 -9.16 7.90
N VAL A 71 -1.14 -8.63 8.67
CA VAL A 71 0.23 -9.16 8.73
C VAL A 71 0.27 -10.54 9.38
N ASP A 72 -0.55 -10.80 10.39
CA ASP A 72 -0.64 -12.09 11.06
C ASP A 72 -1.24 -13.19 10.17
N ARG A 73 -2.21 -12.83 9.31
CA ARG A 73 -2.89 -13.79 8.44
C ARG A 73 -2.18 -14.02 7.12
N ALA A 74 -1.48 -13.01 6.61
CA ALA A 74 -0.86 -13.07 5.29
C ALA A 74 0.39 -13.96 5.31
N SER A 75 0.43 -14.90 4.37
CA SER A 75 1.65 -15.63 4.06
C SER A 75 2.71 -14.70 3.45
N ARG A 76 3.99 -15.11 3.54
CA ARG A 76 5.09 -14.40 2.88
C ARG A 76 4.86 -14.23 1.37
N ALA A 77 4.22 -15.20 0.73
CA ALA A 77 3.90 -15.14 -0.70
C ALA A 77 2.83 -14.08 -0.99
N GLU A 78 1.81 -13.94 -0.15
CA GLU A 78 0.78 -12.93 -0.29
C GLU A 78 1.33 -11.51 -0.09
N LEU A 79 2.19 -11.31 0.91
CA LEU A 79 2.88 -10.03 1.12
C LEU A 79 3.78 -9.67 -0.07
N ALA A 80 4.49 -10.65 -0.63
CA ALA A 80 5.34 -10.44 -1.82
C ALA A 80 4.51 -10.10 -3.06
N ALA A 81 3.38 -10.78 -3.27
CA ALA A 81 2.47 -10.49 -4.38
C ALA A 81 1.86 -9.09 -4.25
N PHE A 82 1.48 -8.68 -3.03
CA PHE A 82 0.98 -7.33 -2.78
C PHE A 82 2.05 -6.27 -3.05
N ALA A 83 3.28 -6.48 -2.57
CA ALA A 83 4.40 -5.60 -2.87
C ALA A 83 4.65 -5.47 -4.39
N ALA A 84 4.56 -6.56 -5.14
CA ALA A 84 4.71 -6.54 -6.59
C ALA A 84 3.61 -5.73 -7.29
N GLU A 85 2.36 -5.82 -6.85
CA GLU A 85 1.26 -5.00 -7.38
C GLU A 85 1.48 -3.51 -7.10
N LEU A 86 1.94 -3.15 -5.90
CA LEU A 86 2.27 -1.77 -5.55
C LEU A 86 3.42 -1.24 -6.41
N GLU A 87 4.45 -2.05 -6.65
CA GLU A 87 5.60 -1.68 -7.48
C GLU A 87 5.20 -1.49 -8.95
N ALA A 88 4.34 -2.36 -9.48
CA ALA A 88 3.81 -2.22 -10.83
C ALA A 88 3.00 -0.92 -10.98
N ALA A 89 2.12 -0.60 -10.02
CA ALA A 89 1.35 0.64 -10.03
C ALA A 89 2.25 1.88 -9.93
N ALA A 90 3.27 1.85 -9.07
CA ALA A 90 4.21 2.95 -8.94
C ALA A 90 5.07 3.15 -10.20
N THR A 91 5.41 2.07 -10.90
CA THR A 91 6.19 2.12 -12.13
C THR A 91 5.36 2.66 -13.29
N ASP A 92 4.12 2.22 -13.45
CA ASP A 92 3.19 2.74 -14.48
C ASP A 92 3.01 4.26 -14.37
N VAL A 93 2.86 4.80 -13.14
CA VAL A 93 2.80 6.25 -12.91
C VAL A 93 4.09 6.95 -13.33
N ALA A 94 5.26 6.36 -13.07
CA ALA A 94 6.54 6.97 -13.40
C ALA A 94 6.86 6.98 -14.91
N THR A 95 6.19 6.12 -15.68
CA THR A 95 6.36 6.02 -17.14
C THR A 95 5.40 6.88 -17.96
N ARG A 96 4.47 7.57 -17.31
CA ARG A 96 3.48 8.46 -17.94
C ARG A 96 3.96 9.91 -17.92
#